data_AF-A0AA46UCQ3-F1
#
_entry.id   AF-A0AA46UCQ3-F1
#
_cell.length_a   1.000
_cell.length_b   1.000
_cell.length_c   1.000
_cell.angle_alpha   90.00
_cell.angle_beta   90.00
_cell.angle_gamma   90.00
#
_symmetry.space_group_name_H-M   'P 1'
#
loop_
_entity.id
_entity.type
_entity.pdbx_description
1 polymer ?
#
loop_
_entity_poly.entity_id
_entity_poly.type
_entity_poly.pdbx_seq_one_letter_code
_entity_poly.pdbx_strand_id
1 'polypeptide(L)' 'MENKFVHPKLGEFIEEALKVAHINISAMCRAIHMGPATYQKIKKGKKKI' A
#
# COMPACT_ATOMS: atom_id res chain seq x y z
N MET A 1 -10.92 -14.41 14.04
CA MET A 1 -11.03 -14.13 12.60
C MET A 1 -9.99 -13.07 12.25
N GLU A 2 -9.07 -13.34 11.33
CA GLU A 2 -8.23 -12.26 10.79
C GLU A 2 -9.11 -11.42 9.85
N ASN A 3 -9.42 -10.19 10.23
CA ASN A 3 -10.04 -9.22 9.32
C ASN A 3 -9.03 -8.91 8.21
N LYS A 4 -9.09 -9.69 7.12
CA LYS A 4 -8.28 -9.49 5.93
C LYS A 4 -8.84 -8.28 5.17
N PHE A 5 -8.45 -7.08 5.60
CA PHE A 5 -8.68 -5.84 4.88
C PHE A 5 -7.83 -5.85 3.60
N VAL A 6 -8.40 -6.45 2.56
CA VAL A 6 -7.79 -6.57 1.24
C VAL A 6 -8.50 -5.57 0.33
N HIS A 7 -7.86 -4.43 0.07
CA HIS A 7 -8.45 -3.36 -0.73
C HIS A 7 -7.51 -3.00 -1.91
N PRO A 8 -7.55 -3.75 -3.02
CA PRO A 8 -6.66 -3.51 -4.17
C PRO A 8 -6.68 -2.06 -4.67
N LYS A 9 -7.87 -1.43 -4.66
CA LYS A 9 -8.04 -0.02 -5.06
C LYS A 9 -7.34 0.98 -4.15
N LEU A 10 -7.09 0.62 -2.89
CA LEU A 10 -6.34 1.45 -1.95
C LEU A 10 -4.85 1.43 -2.33
N GLY A 11 -4.33 0.27 -2.73
CA GLY A 11 -2.97 0.15 -3.28
C GLY A 11 -2.78 1.03 -4.50
N GLU A 12 -3.69 0.94 -5.48
CA GLU A 12 -3.66 1.78 -6.69
C GLU A 12 -3.74 3.28 -6.37
N PHE A 13 -4.64 3.67 -5.46
CA PHE A 13 -4.78 5.06 -5.04
C PHE A 13 -3.48 5.61 -4.41
N ILE A 14 -2.83 4.83 -3.54
CA ILE A 14 -1.57 5.25 -2.91
C ILE A 14 -0.47 5.41 -3.97
N GLU A 15 -0.40 4.52 -4.97
CA GLU A 15 0.61 4.63 -6.04
C GLU A 15 0.42 5.87 -6.90
N GLU A 16 -0.81 6.17 -7.31
CA GLU A 16 -1.10 7.38 -8.08
C GLU A 16 -0.85 8.65 -7.25
N ALA A 17 -1.24 8.67 -5.97
CA ALA A 17 -0.99 9.79 -5.08
C ALA A 17 0.52 10.06 -4.91
N LEU A 18 1.33 9.02 -4.74
CA LEU A 18 2.78 9.14 -4.62
C LEU A 18 3.44 9.59 -5.92
N LYS A 19 2.93 9.12 -7.07
CA LYS A 19 3.40 9.52 -8.40
C LYS A 19 3.15 11.01 -8.65
N VAL A 20 1.95 11.51 -8.33
CA VAL A 20 1.60 12.94 -8.43
C VAL A 20 2.44 13.79 -7.49
N ALA A 21 2.68 13.31 -6.26
CA ALA A 21 3.47 14.04 -5.28
C ALA A 21 4.99 13.97 -5.51
N HIS A 22 5.45 13.17 -6.50
CA HIS A 22 6.87 12.86 -6.71
C HIS A 22 7.57 12.30 -5.46
N ILE A 23 6.84 11.54 -4.64
CA ILE A 23 7.34 10.95 -3.39
C ILE A 23 7.63 9.47 -3.60
N ASN A 24 8.79 9.02 -3.12
CA ASN A 24 9.13 7.59 -3.11
C ASN A 24 8.32 6.85 -2.02
N ILE A 25 7.78 5.67 -2.35
CA ILE A 25 7.12 4.76 -1.40
C ILE A 25 7.95 4.57 -0.11
N SER A 26 9.26 4.42 -0.21
CA SER A 26 10.15 4.27 0.95
C SER A 26 10.20 5.51 1.85
N ALA A 27 9.97 6.70 1.31
CA ALA A 27 9.87 7.94 2.09
C ALA A 27 8.53 8.01 2.82
N MET A 28 7.43 7.69 2.13
CA MET A 28 6.10 7.60 2.73
C MET A 28 6.07 6.54 3.85
N CYS A 29 6.53 5.31 3.57
CA CYS A 29 6.58 4.21 4.54
C CYS A 29 7.33 4.61 5.82
N ARG A 30 8.45 5.35 5.69
CA ARG A 30 9.18 5.89 6.84
C ARG A 30 8.35 6.93 7.59
N ALA A 31 7.72 7.87 6.89
CA ALA A 31 6.92 8.93 7.50
C ALA A 31 5.71 8.40 8.30
N ILE A 32 5.05 7.34 7.83
CA ILE A 32 3.88 6.75 8.49
C ILE A 32 4.22 5.53 9.36
N HIS A 33 5.51 5.25 9.57
CA HIS A 33 6.01 4.11 10.35
C HIS A 33 5.43 2.76 9.85
N MET A 34 5.25 2.64 8.53
CA MET A 34 4.75 1.44 7.88
C MET A 34 5.90 0.59 7.34
N GLY A 35 5.93 -0.68 7.74
CA GLY A 35 6.87 -1.65 7.17
C GLY A 35 6.61 -1.86 5.67
N PRO A 36 7.65 -1.96 4.83
CA PRO A 36 7.50 -2.21 3.38
C PRO A 36 6.68 -3.47 3.07
N ALA A 37 6.81 -4.51 3.90
CA ALA A 37 6.04 -5.74 3.78
C ALA A 37 4.52 -5.53 3.98
N THR A 38 4.14 -4.61 4.86
CA THR A 38 2.74 -4.24 5.10
C THR A 38 2.17 -3.50 3.90
N TYR A 39 2.92 -2.55 3.34
CA TYR A 39 2.54 -1.88 2.10
C TYR A 39 2.32 -2.88 0.95
N GLN A 40 3.26 -3.82 0.76
CA GLN A 40 3.13 -4.85 -0.29
C GLN A 40 1.91 -5.74 -0.10
N LYS A 41 1.49 -6.03 1.14
CA LYS A 41 0.25 -6.77 1.43
C LYS A 41 -1.01 -5.97 1.06
N ILE A 42 -1.03 -4.67 1.33
CA ILE A 42 -2.13 -3.77 0.96
C ILE A 42 -2.22 -3.66 -0.57
N LYS A 43 -1.07 -3.44 -1.24
CA LYS A 43 -0.99 -3.33 -2.70
C LYS A 43 -1.42 -4.61 -3.41
N LYS A 44 -0.82 -5.76 -3.05
CA LYS A 44 -1.06 -7.02 -3.77
C LYS A 44 -2.47 -7.56 -3.61
N GLY A 45 -3.25 -6.97 -2.70
CA GLY A 45 -4.66 -7.25 -2.45
C GLY A 45 -5.01 -8.70 -2.79
N LYS A 46 -4.61 -9.69 -1.95
CA LYS A 46 -4.64 -11.14 -2.27
C LYS A 46 -5.67 -11.47 -3.34
N LYS A 47 -5.21 -11.63 -4.59
CA LYS A 47 -5.99 -12.19 -5.70
C LYS A 47 -6.63 -13.48 -5.15
N LYS A 48 -7.93 -13.48 -4.89
CA LYS A 48 -8.68 -14.73 -4.85
C LYS A 48 -8.64 -15.24 -6.30
N ILE A 49 -8.16 -16.47 -6.42
CA ILE A 49 -8.08 -17.25 -7.65
C ILE A 49 -9.46 -17.21 -8.33
#